data_AF-X1GL12-F1
#
_entry.id   AF-X1GL12-F1
#
_cell.length_a   1.000
_cell.length_b   1.000
_cell.length_c   1.000
_cell.angle_alpha   90.00
_cell.angle_beta   90.00
_cell.angle_gamma   90.00
#
_symmetry.space_group_name_H-M   'P 1'
#
loop_
_entity.id
_entity.type
_entity.pdbx_description
1 polymer ?
#
loop_
_entity_poly.entity_id
_entity_poly.type
_entity_poly.pdbx_seq_one_letter_code
_entity_poly.pdbx_strand_id
1 'polypeptide(L)'
;YTYDQALDTLNLILEMKEPSFRLIEQGRFLRLVELREVPKTGRIVKGLADIGMARPGEVVTVVIPLKHLDAGEVSKAIVPMVSKFGSITPMSRGKGIIVTDSVANIQRMRRLLSQMESEPVAEEQFKSVRLKHASANNVAQIVTRLFGTTRRPTTTTAAKRKARTRTKTPPPVIPGRLIATADQRTNTVFLLGPPDKIAIAEQLIEKLDVPKGITGGEMRVFKLKNARAEDLTKTVQSMIAPRRTARDRETAQFRVAAEPVTNRVIISGPVDQMDEAEKLIRELDEGASIASGAEIVP
;
A
#
# COMPACT_ATOMS: atom_id res chain seq x y z
N TYR A 1 11.94 -49.41 33.67
CA TYR A 1 12.38 -48.18 32.99
C TYR A 1 13.28 -48.55 31.84
N THR A 2 13.03 -48.03 30.63
CA THR A 2 14.08 -48.00 29.60
C THR A 2 15.18 -47.02 30.02
N TYR A 3 16.37 -47.13 29.43
CA TYR A 3 17.49 -46.22 29.70
C TYR A 3 17.06 -44.74 29.58
N ASP A 4 16.30 -44.42 28.53
CA ASP A 4 15.79 -43.07 28.29
C ASP A 4 14.80 -42.61 29.36
N GLN A 5 13.85 -43.47 29.75
CA GLN A 5 12.89 -43.15 30.82
C GLN A 5 13.56 -42.96 32.18
N ALA A 6 14.61 -43.73 32.46
CA ALA A 6 15.38 -43.60 33.69
C ALA A 6 16.14 -42.27 33.71
N LEU A 7 16.77 -41.90 32.58
CA LEU A 7 17.48 -40.64 32.46
C LEU A 7 16.55 -39.43 32.55
N ASP A 8 15.37 -39.48 31.91
CA ASP A 8 14.36 -38.43 32.00
C ASP A 8 13.84 -38.25 33.43
N THR A 9 13.56 -39.35 34.12
CA THR A 9 13.12 -39.31 35.53
C THR A 9 14.22 -38.73 36.43
N LEU A 10 15.47 -39.10 36.19
CA LEU A 10 16.60 -38.62 36.97
C LEU A 10 16.88 -37.13 36.71
N ASN A 11 16.76 -36.69 35.46
CA ASN A 11 16.81 -35.27 35.11
C ASN A 11 15.69 -34.48 35.77
N LEU A 12 14.46 -35.00 35.83
CA LEU A 12 13.35 -34.36 36.53
C LEU A 12 13.64 -34.16 38.03
N ILE A 13 14.24 -35.17 38.69
CA ILE A 13 14.64 -35.06 40.11
C ILE A 13 15.79 -34.06 40.29
N LEU A 14 16.78 -34.05 39.39
CA LEU A 14 17.92 -33.12 39.45
C LEU A 14 17.50 -31.67 39.17
N GLU A 15 16.46 -31.45 38.37
CA GLU A 15 15.88 -30.13 38.12
C GLU A 15 15.17 -29.57 39.37
N MET A 16 14.58 -30.43 40.20
CA MET A 16 13.87 -30.02 41.42
C MET A 16 14.80 -29.60 42.57
N LYS A 17 16.07 -29.99 42.54
CA LYS A 17 17.05 -29.60 43.56
C LYS A 17 17.69 -28.26 43.23
N GLU A 18 18.04 -27.48 44.26
CA GLU A 18 18.84 -26.27 44.11
C GLU A 18 20.28 -26.54 44.58
N PRO A 19 21.31 -26.22 43.78
CA PRO A 19 21.24 -25.73 42.40
C PRO A 19 20.72 -26.79 41.41
N SER A 20 20.02 -26.34 40.35
CA SER A 20 19.42 -27.23 39.35
C SER A 20 20.46 -27.77 38.39
N PHE A 21 20.47 -29.10 38.21
CA PHE A 21 21.39 -29.79 37.32
C PHE A 21 20.67 -30.63 36.27
N ARG A 22 21.38 -30.96 35.19
CA ARG A 22 20.92 -31.90 34.17
C ARG A 22 22.08 -32.80 33.74
N LEU A 23 21.77 -34.06 33.45
CA LEU A 23 22.69 -34.95 32.76
C LEU A 23 22.52 -34.81 31.25
N ILE A 24 23.62 -34.53 30.57
CA ILE A 24 23.71 -34.54 29.12
C ILE A 24 24.57 -35.73 28.65
N GLU A 25 24.20 -36.32 27.54
CA GLU A 25 25.00 -37.36 26.90
C GLU A 25 26.11 -36.74 26.06
N GLN A 26 27.35 -37.09 26.38
CA GLN A 26 28.52 -36.65 25.64
C GLN A 26 29.34 -37.88 25.26
N GLY A 27 29.12 -38.39 24.04
CA GLY A 27 29.77 -39.60 23.56
C GLY A 27 29.35 -40.85 24.33
N ARG A 28 30.21 -41.36 25.22
CA ARG A 28 29.98 -42.60 25.98
C ARG A 28 29.70 -42.38 27.47
N PHE A 29 29.61 -41.13 27.93
CA PHE A 29 29.39 -40.80 29.33
C PHE A 29 28.31 -39.73 29.50
N LEU A 30 27.70 -39.74 30.69
CA LEU A 30 26.77 -38.71 31.13
C LEU A 30 27.53 -37.64 31.90
N ARG A 31 27.42 -36.38 31.47
CA ARG A 31 28.02 -35.24 32.15
C ARG A 31 26.95 -34.48 32.92
N LEU A 32 27.20 -34.25 34.22
CA LEU A 32 26.39 -33.35 35.03
C LEU A 32 26.76 -31.91 34.69
N VAL A 33 25.77 -31.14 34.28
CA VAL A 33 25.93 -29.73 33.89
C VAL A 33 24.89 -28.91 34.66
N GLU A 34 25.30 -27.74 35.15
CA GLU A 34 24.38 -26.80 35.76
C GLU A 34 23.40 -26.30 34.70
N LEU A 35 22.15 -26.07 35.10
CA LEU A 35 21.07 -25.69 34.19
C LEU A 35 21.39 -24.44 33.34
N ARG A 36 22.24 -23.52 33.85
CA ARG A 36 22.69 -22.30 33.17
C ARG A 36 23.72 -22.54 32.06
N GLU A 37 24.45 -23.65 32.12
CA GLU A 37 25.52 -24.01 31.17
C GLU A 37 25.03 -24.93 30.03
N VAL A 38 23.80 -25.43 30.14
CA VAL A 38 23.18 -26.30 29.13
C VAL A 38 23.17 -25.67 27.73
N PRO A 39 22.83 -24.38 27.53
CA PRO A 39 22.88 -23.76 26.20
C PRO A 39 24.26 -23.76 25.53
N LYS A 40 25.34 -23.80 26.33
CA LYS A 40 26.73 -23.77 25.83
C LYS A 40 27.24 -25.16 25.48
N THR A 41 26.58 -26.20 25.99
CA THR A 41 27.02 -27.59 25.89
C THR A 41 26.08 -28.45 25.04
N GLY A 42 24.96 -27.88 24.59
CA GLY A 42 23.97 -28.54 23.75
C GLY A 42 24.53 -28.99 22.40
N ARG A 43 24.05 -30.13 21.91
CA ARG A 43 24.40 -30.63 20.59
C ARG A 43 23.84 -29.68 19.53
N ILE A 44 24.70 -29.16 18.66
CA ILE A 44 24.29 -28.30 17.55
C ILE A 44 23.80 -29.18 16.41
N VAL A 45 22.57 -28.95 15.99
CA VAL A 45 21.93 -29.69 14.92
C VAL A 45 21.61 -28.72 13.79
N LYS A 46 22.13 -29.00 12.58
CA LYS A 46 22.02 -28.09 11.42
C LYS A 46 20.62 -28.06 10.80
N GLY A 47 19.72 -28.96 11.17
CA GLY A 47 18.40 -29.01 10.58
C GLY A 47 17.38 -29.84 11.35
N LEU A 48 16.12 -29.58 11.03
CA LEU A 48 14.94 -30.17 11.67
C LEU A 48 14.77 -31.67 11.38
N ALA A 49 15.38 -32.16 10.29
CA ALA A 49 15.39 -33.57 9.91
C ALA A 49 16.21 -34.43 10.89
N ASP A 50 17.28 -33.86 11.45
CA ASP A 50 18.19 -34.56 12.36
C ASP A 50 17.66 -34.60 13.81
N ILE A 51 16.60 -33.83 14.12
CA ILE A 51 15.96 -33.80 15.44
C ILE A 51 15.08 -35.04 15.66
N GLY A 52 14.61 -35.70 14.59
CA GLY A 52 13.80 -36.92 14.70
C GLY A 52 14.56 -38.11 15.29
N MET A 53 15.90 -38.05 15.32
CA MET A 53 16.77 -39.04 15.95
C MET A 53 17.17 -38.67 17.38
N ALA A 54 16.78 -37.48 17.85
CA ALA A 54 17.10 -36.98 19.19
C ALA A 54 15.95 -37.30 20.16
N ARG A 55 16.28 -37.52 21.44
CA ARG A 55 15.26 -37.89 22.43
C ARG A 55 14.39 -36.69 22.78
N PRO A 56 13.10 -36.89 23.12
CA PRO A 56 12.19 -35.79 23.42
C PRO A 56 12.69 -34.83 24.51
N GLY A 57 13.43 -35.33 25.52
CA GLY A 57 14.00 -34.55 26.62
C GLY A 57 15.45 -34.07 26.39
N GLU A 58 16.06 -34.37 25.24
CA GLU A 58 17.41 -33.92 24.89
C GLU A 58 17.41 -32.44 24.55
N VAL A 59 18.41 -31.70 25.03
CA VAL A 59 18.56 -30.28 24.72
C VAL A 59 19.44 -30.11 23.51
N VAL A 60 18.90 -29.48 22.47
CA VAL A 60 19.57 -29.28 21.18
C VAL A 60 19.49 -27.82 20.76
N THR A 61 20.52 -27.36 20.05
CA THR A 61 20.53 -26.04 19.43
C THR A 61 20.23 -26.19 17.94
N VAL A 62 19.18 -25.52 17.48
CA VAL A 62 18.66 -25.62 16.12
C VAL A 62 18.41 -24.23 15.54
N VAL A 63 18.66 -24.09 14.25
CA VAL A 63 18.22 -22.91 13.49
C VAL A 63 16.85 -23.19 12.89
N ILE A 64 15.86 -22.39 13.27
CA ILE A 64 14.52 -22.41 12.67
C ILE A 64 14.47 -21.29 11.62
N PRO A 65 14.44 -21.61 10.32
CA PRO A 65 14.28 -20.61 9.27
C PRO A 65 12.86 -20.04 9.29
N LEU A 66 12.74 -18.74 9.03
CA LEU A 66 11.48 -18.00 8.90
C LEU A 66 11.39 -17.49 7.45
N LYS A 67 10.22 -17.58 6.80
CA LYS A 67 10.00 -17.08 5.43
C LYS A 67 9.49 -15.64 5.45
N HIS A 68 8.39 -15.42 6.18
CA HIS A 68 7.63 -14.17 6.15
C HIS A 68 7.73 -13.36 7.44
N LEU A 69 8.08 -14.00 8.56
CA LEU A 69 8.11 -13.36 9.87
C LEU A 69 9.46 -12.71 10.17
N ASP A 70 9.43 -11.58 10.89
CA ASP A 70 10.64 -10.93 11.40
C ASP A 70 11.20 -11.69 12.61
N ALA A 71 12.50 -12.01 12.57
CA ALA A 71 13.14 -12.79 13.62
C ALA A 71 13.11 -12.09 14.99
N GLY A 72 13.22 -10.76 15.02
CA GLY A 72 13.20 -9.98 16.25
C GLY A 72 11.81 -9.92 16.87
N GLU A 73 10.77 -9.72 16.08
CA GLU A 73 9.37 -9.76 16.56
C GLU A 73 8.99 -11.15 17.06
N VAL A 74 9.30 -12.18 16.27
CA VAL A 74 9.05 -13.58 16.64
C VAL A 74 9.78 -13.98 17.90
N SER A 75 11.06 -13.59 18.05
CA SER A 75 11.82 -13.93 19.25
C SER A 75 11.13 -13.44 20.51
N LYS A 76 10.52 -12.24 20.50
CA LYS A 76 9.81 -11.64 21.64
C LYS A 76 8.50 -12.37 21.95
N ALA A 77 7.78 -12.79 20.92
CA ALA A 77 6.52 -13.52 21.07
C ALA A 77 6.72 -14.93 21.65
N ILE A 78 7.85 -15.57 21.33
CA ILE A 78 8.12 -16.97 21.70
C ILE A 78 8.93 -17.10 22.99
N VAL A 79 9.56 -16.02 23.52
CA VAL A 79 10.26 -16.05 24.83
C VAL A 79 9.49 -16.77 25.94
N PRO A 80 8.17 -16.57 26.14
CA PRO A 80 7.42 -17.24 27.21
C PRO A 80 7.31 -18.76 27.05
N MET A 81 7.53 -19.29 25.84
CA MET A 81 7.49 -20.72 25.57
C MET A 81 8.84 -21.41 25.83
N VAL A 82 9.92 -20.65 26.03
CA VAL A 82 11.27 -21.18 26.25
C VAL A 82 11.37 -21.75 27.66
N SER A 83 12.01 -22.92 27.79
CA SER A 83 12.30 -23.50 29.09
C SER A 83 13.24 -22.60 29.91
N LYS A 84 13.28 -22.76 31.24
CA LYS A 84 14.19 -21.97 32.13
C LYS A 84 15.67 -22.04 31.73
N PHE A 85 16.06 -23.11 31.05
CA PHE A 85 17.41 -23.39 30.55
C PHE A 85 17.58 -23.15 29.06
N GLY A 86 16.51 -22.80 28.35
CA GLY A 86 16.55 -22.58 26.93
C GLY A 86 17.03 -21.17 26.58
N SER A 87 17.48 -20.99 25.36
CA SER A 87 17.83 -19.67 24.82
C SER A 87 17.24 -19.49 23.43
N ILE A 88 16.77 -18.27 23.15
CA ILE A 88 16.38 -17.83 21.81
C ILE A 88 17.26 -16.67 21.42
N THR A 89 17.83 -16.73 20.23
CA THR A 89 18.60 -15.64 19.65
C THR A 89 18.11 -15.39 18.23
N PRO A 90 17.55 -14.20 17.92
CA PRO A 90 17.22 -13.84 16.54
C PRO A 90 18.51 -13.68 15.72
N MET A 91 18.51 -14.19 14.49
CA MET A 91 19.65 -14.00 13.60
C MET A 91 19.69 -12.56 13.11
N SER A 92 20.81 -11.85 13.34
CA SER A 92 20.99 -10.47 12.84
C SER A 92 21.17 -10.40 11.33
N ARG A 93 21.64 -11.50 10.71
CA ARG A 93 21.84 -11.64 9.27
C ARG A 93 21.19 -12.95 8.83
N GLY A 94 20.07 -12.86 8.12
CA GLY A 94 19.26 -14.01 7.70
C GLY A 94 17.86 -14.01 8.32
N LYS A 95 16.93 -14.77 7.72
CA LYS A 95 15.56 -14.89 8.22
C LYS A 95 15.41 -16.17 9.05
N GLY A 96 15.68 -16.07 10.35
CA GLY A 96 15.60 -17.22 11.24
C GLY A 96 15.89 -16.89 12.70
N ILE A 97 15.53 -17.84 13.57
CA ILE A 97 15.85 -17.79 15.00
C ILE A 97 16.68 -19.01 15.37
N ILE A 98 17.71 -18.79 16.20
CA ILE A 98 18.48 -19.85 16.83
C ILE A 98 17.79 -20.17 18.14
N VAL A 99 17.38 -21.42 18.31
CA VAL A 99 16.67 -21.89 19.51
C VAL A 99 17.46 -23.03 20.12
N THR A 100 17.76 -22.91 21.41
CA THR A 100 18.32 -24.00 22.21
C THR A 100 17.31 -24.40 23.25
N ASP A 101 16.73 -25.59 23.13
CA ASP A 101 15.77 -26.12 24.09
C ASP A 101 15.63 -27.65 23.92
N SER A 102 14.78 -28.24 24.74
CA SER A 102 14.30 -29.62 24.60
C SER A 102 13.64 -29.85 23.24
N VAL A 103 13.90 -31.02 22.64
CA VAL A 103 13.29 -31.44 21.37
C VAL A 103 11.76 -31.32 21.39
N ALA A 104 11.11 -31.74 22.46
CA ALA A 104 9.65 -31.64 22.59
C ALA A 104 9.16 -30.18 22.53
N ASN A 105 9.89 -29.26 23.16
CA ASN A 105 9.52 -27.85 23.17
C ASN A 105 9.80 -27.17 21.82
N ILE A 106 10.93 -27.50 21.18
CA ILE A 106 11.25 -27.04 19.82
C ILE A 106 10.16 -27.46 18.83
N GLN A 107 9.68 -28.70 18.92
CA GLN A 107 8.57 -29.16 18.08
C GLN A 107 7.27 -28.40 18.35
N ARG A 108 6.97 -28.08 19.61
CA ARG A 108 5.80 -27.27 19.99
C ARG A 108 5.89 -25.85 19.44
N MET A 109 7.03 -25.19 19.64
CA MET A 109 7.30 -23.85 19.10
C MET A 109 7.21 -23.83 17.57
N ARG A 110 7.76 -24.84 16.90
CA ARG A 110 7.66 -24.99 15.44
C ARG A 110 6.20 -25.07 14.97
N ARG A 111 5.36 -25.86 15.62
CA ARG A 111 3.93 -25.97 15.22
C ARG A 111 3.24 -24.61 15.30
N LEU A 112 3.47 -23.87 16.38
CA LEU A 112 2.93 -22.52 16.55
C LEU A 112 3.48 -21.55 15.49
N LEU A 113 4.79 -21.58 15.25
CA LEU A 113 5.45 -20.80 14.20
C LEU A 113 4.86 -21.09 12.83
N SER A 114 4.64 -22.36 12.49
CA SER A 114 4.05 -22.74 11.21
C SER A 114 2.60 -22.26 11.07
N GLN A 115 1.84 -22.18 12.16
CA GLN A 115 0.48 -21.62 12.14
C GLN A 115 0.51 -20.11 11.92
N MET A 116 1.44 -19.39 12.55
CA MET A 116 1.61 -17.95 12.36
C MET A 116 2.15 -17.60 10.97
N GLU A 117 3.02 -18.44 10.43
CA GLU A 117 3.60 -18.28 9.09
C GLU A 117 2.63 -18.67 7.96
N SER A 118 1.57 -19.43 8.29
CA SER A 118 0.50 -19.80 7.36
C SER A 118 -0.46 -18.65 7.07
N GLU A 119 -0.23 -17.46 7.62
CA GLU A 119 -0.89 -16.24 7.14
C GLU A 119 -0.07 -15.73 5.94
N PRO A 120 -0.47 -16.05 4.69
CA PRO A 120 0.30 -15.61 3.54
C PRO A 120 0.29 -14.09 3.54
N VAL A 121 1.45 -13.48 3.77
CA VAL A 121 1.73 -12.15 3.25
C VAL A 121 1.62 -12.34 1.74
N ALA A 122 0.43 -12.04 1.22
CA ALA A 122 0.05 -12.30 -0.16
C ALA A 122 1.20 -11.90 -1.07
N GLU A 123 1.76 -12.87 -1.81
CA GLU A 123 2.93 -12.64 -2.65
C GLU A 123 2.68 -11.40 -3.49
N GLU A 124 3.57 -10.43 -3.36
CA GLU A 124 3.43 -9.17 -4.08
C GLU A 124 3.62 -9.48 -5.57
N GLN A 125 2.54 -9.39 -6.33
CA GLN A 125 2.57 -9.57 -7.76
C GLN A 125 2.85 -8.24 -8.44
N PHE A 126 3.56 -8.30 -9.56
CA PHE A 126 3.80 -7.16 -10.44
C PHE A 126 2.88 -7.24 -11.64
N LYS A 127 2.13 -6.17 -11.91
CA LYS A 127 1.25 -6.07 -13.08
C LYS A 127 1.34 -4.69 -13.73
N SER A 128 1.35 -4.66 -15.05
CA SER A 128 1.34 -3.41 -15.83
C SER A 128 0.01 -3.24 -16.56
N VAL A 129 -0.57 -2.05 -16.46
CA VAL A 129 -1.83 -1.69 -17.12
C VAL A 129 -1.61 -0.46 -17.97
N ARG A 130 -1.78 -0.59 -19.29
CA ARG A 130 -1.65 0.53 -20.23
C ARG A 130 -2.99 1.26 -20.36
N LEU A 131 -2.98 2.57 -20.19
CA LEU A 131 -4.17 3.42 -20.27
C LEU A 131 -4.32 4.02 -21.67
N LYS A 132 -5.57 4.11 -22.17
CA LYS A 132 -5.91 4.66 -23.49
C LYS A 132 -6.31 6.12 -23.44
N HIS A 133 -7.02 6.54 -22.40
CA HIS A 133 -7.68 7.84 -22.31
C HIS A 133 -7.27 8.65 -21.08
N ALA A 134 -7.07 7.98 -19.94
CA ALA A 134 -6.67 8.63 -18.70
C ALA A 134 -5.14 8.80 -18.60
N SER A 135 -4.70 9.85 -17.89
CA SER A 135 -3.28 10.08 -17.59
C SER A 135 -2.81 9.13 -16.50
N ALA A 136 -1.75 8.36 -16.78
CA ALA A 136 -1.16 7.40 -15.84
C ALA A 136 -0.79 8.02 -14.49
N ASN A 137 -0.30 9.26 -14.47
CA ASN A 137 0.03 9.95 -13.22
C ASN A 137 -1.21 10.17 -12.33
N ASN A 138 -2.32 10.59 -12.93
CA ASN A 138 -3.54 10.87 -12.18
C ASN A 138 -4.15 9.57 -11.64
N VAL A 139 -4.17 8.52 -12.47
CA VAL A 139 -4.67 7.20 -12.07
C VAL A 139 -3.80 6.60 -10.97
N ALA A 140 -2.47 6.62 -11.12
CA ALA A 140 -1.56 6.09 -10.10
C ALA A 140 -1.69 6.83 -8.75
N GLN A 141 -1.91 8.15 -8.77
CA GLN A 141 -2.17 8.91 -7.54
C GLN A 141 -3.48 8.53 -6.87
N ILE A 142 -4.56 8.33 -7.65
CA ILE A 142 -5.86 7.92 -7.13
C ILE A 142 -5.76 6.51 -6.51
N VAL A 143 -5.16 5.57 -7.23
CA VAL A 143 -4.92 4.19 -6.74
C VAL A 143 -4.07 4.22 -5.46
N THR A 144 -2.98 4.98 -5.44
CA THR A 144 -2.13 5.09 -4.24
C THR A 144 -2.85 5.72 -3.06
N ARG A 145 -3.77 6.69 -3.27
CA ARG A 145 -4.56 7.28 -2.18
C ARG A 145 -5.58 6.29 -1.61
N LEU A 146 -6.23 5.52 -2.47
CA LEU A 146 -7.25 4.56 -2.05
C LEU A 146 -6.65 3.33 -1.36
N PHE A 147 -5.56 2.79 -1.90
CA PHE A 147 -4.95 1.57 -1.36
C PHE A 147 -3.75 1.82 -0.45
N GLY A 148 -3.23 3.05 -0.40
CA GLY A 148 -2.10 3.43 0.41
C GLY A 148 -2.45 3.98 1.79
N THR A 149 -3.72 4.02 2.20
CA THR A 149 -4.14 4.69 3.45
C THR A 149 -4.31 3.79 4.67
N THR A 150 -4.06 2.48 4.58
CA THR A 150 -4.13 1.60 5.76
C THR A 150 -2.84 1.58 6.58
N ARG A 151 -2.31 2.76 6.93
CA ARG A 151 -1.60 2.98 8.20
C ARG A 151 -1.56 4.48 8.43
N ARG A 152 -2.56 4.97 9.18
CA ARG A 152 -2.39 6.17 10.01
C ARG A 152 -1.04 5.97 10.72
N PRO A 153 -0.02 6.82 10.50
CA PRO A 153 1.18 6.75 11.31
C PRO A 153 0.68 7.00 12.74
N THR A 154 0.70 5.95 13.54
CA THR A 154 0.43 6.02 14.97
C THR A 154 1.38 7.06 15.51
N THR A 155 0.76 8.14 15.99
CA THR A 155 1.35 9.21 16.77
C THR A 155 2.39 8.66 17.75
N THR A 156 3.66 8.96 17.49
CA THR A 156 4.61 9.31 18.53
C THR A 156 5.04 10.75 18.30
N THR A 157 4.38 11.64 19.02
CA THR A 157 4.82 13.01 19.29
C THR A 157 6.17 12.98 20.01
N ALA A 158 7.26 12.78 19.27
CA ALA A 158 8.64 12.93 19.77
C ALA A 158 9.68 12.98 18.64
N ALA A 159 9.40 13.65 17.51
CA ALA A 159 10.41 13.80 16.44
C ALA A 159 10.23 15.10 15.64
N LYS A 160 9.89 16.21 16.31
CA LYS A 160 10.13 17.56 15.74
C LYS A 160 11.49 18.04 16.24
N ARG A 161 12.55 17.68 15.51
CA ARG A 161 13.75 18.51 15.27
C ARG A 161 14.82 17.64 14.59
N LYS A 162 15.20 18.06 13.38
CA LYS A 162 16.26 17.57 12.48
C LYS A 162 15.83 16.53 11.45
N ALA A 163 15.50 17.02 10.25
CA ALA A 163 15.87 16.39 8.97
C ALA A 163 15.68 17.39 7.82
N ARG A 164 16.53 18.42 7.75
CA ARG A 164 16.85 19.13 6.50
C ARG A 164 17.96 18.35 5.81
N THR A 165 17.63 17.18 5.25
CA THR A 165 18.51 16.51 4.28
C THR A 165 17.64 15.66 3.36
N ARG A 166 17.46 16.15 2.14
CA ARG A 166 16.86 15.42 1.03
C ARG A 166 17.85 14.35 0.58
N THR A 167 17.82 13.18 1.21
CA THR A 167 18.29 11.95 0.58
C THR A 167 17.06 11.19 0.11
N LYS A 168 16.93 11.05 -1.22
CA LYS A 168 15.96 10.18 -1.88
C LYS A 168 16.32 8.72 -1.57
N THR A 169 16.04 8.27 -0.36
CA THR A 169 16.03 6.85 -0.05
C THR A 169 14.71 6.30 -0.61
N PRO A 170 14.71 5.23 -1.43
CA PRO A 170 13.47 4.61 -1.87
C PRO A 170 12.64 4.21 -0.64
N PRO A 171 11.32 4.47 -0.64
CA PRO A 171 10.48 4.18 0.52
C PRO A 171 10.55 2.68 0.84
N PRO A 172 10.57 2.31 2.14
CA PRO A 172 10.50 0.91 2.54
C PRO A 172 9.22 0.30 1.95
N VAL A 173 9.38 -0.82 1.23
CA VAL A 173 8.26 -1.66 0.79
C VAL A 173 7.65 -2.23 2.05
N ILE A 174 6.52 -1.65 2.47
CA ILE A 174 5.75 -2.17 3.60
C ILE A 174 4.96 -3.35 3.04
N PRO A 175 5.23 -4.59 3.47
CA PRO A 175 4.55 -5.76 2.93
C PRO A 175 3.04 -5.63 3.08
N GLY A 176 2.31 -5.84 1.99
CA GLY A 176 0.84 -5.79 1.95
C GLY A 176 0.22 -4.45 1.50
N ARG A 177 1.03 -3.47 1.12
CA ARG A 177 0.56 -2.20 0.52
C ARG A 177 0.58 -2.30 -1.01
N LEU A 178 -0.51 -1.87 -1.66
CA LEU A 178 -0.49 -1.68 -3.11
C LEU A 178 0.27 -0.39 -3.43
N ILE A 179 1.34 -0.51 -4.21
CA ILE A 179 2.12 0.61 -4.72
C ILE A 179 1.79 0.75 -6.20
N ALA A 180 1.32 1.94 -6.59
CA ALA A 180 1.08 2.28 -7.99
C ALA A 180 2.10 3.33 -8.46
N THR A 181 2.85 3.01 -9.51
CA THR A 181 3.80 3.93 -10.16
C THR A 181 3.37 4.15 -11.60
N ALA A 182 3.50 5.38 -12.11
CA ALA A 182 3.17 5.71 -13.48
C ALA A 182 4.43 5.93 -14.33
N ASP A 183 4.41 5.41 -15.55
CA ASP A 183 5.30 5.83 -16.63
C ASP A 183 4.51 6.67 -17.63
N GLN A 184 4.82 7.97 -17.67
CA GLN A 184 4.16 8.93 -18.56
C GLN A 184 4.49 8.69 -20.03
N ARG A 185 5.68 8.19 -20.35
CA ARG A 185 6.13 8.03 -21.75
C ARG A 185 5.31 6.95 -22.46
N THR A 186 4.97 5.89 -21.74
CA THR A 186 4.18 4.76 -22.26
C THR A 186 2.70 4.81 -21.83
N ASN A 187 2.33 5.83 -21.04
CA ASN A 187 1.04 5.95 -20.37
C ASN A 187 0.62 4.65 -19.66
N THR A 188 1.55 4.04 -18.92
CA THR A 188 1.36 2.76 -18.25
C THR A 188 1.42 2.93 -16.74
N VAL A 189 0.52 2.26 -16.02
CA VAL A 189 0.51 2.18 -14.56
C VAL A 189 1.05 0.82 -14.15
N PHE A 190 2.09 0.82 -13.32
CA PHE A 190 2.66 -0.36 -12.70
C PHE A 190 2.07 -0.53 -11.30
N LEU A 191 1.56 -1.72 -11.03
CA LEU A 191 0.98 -2.13 -9.76
C LEU A 191 1.88 -3.18 -9.12
N LEU A 192 2.22 -2.96 -7.85
CA LEU A 192 2.91 -3.93 -7.01
C LEU A 192 2.10 -4.14 -5.74
N GLY A 193 1.70 -5.38 -5.46
CA GLY A 193 0.99 -5.71 -4.21
C GLY A 193 0.24 -7.05 -4.26
N PRO A 194 -0.61 -7.32 -3.26
CA PRO A 194 -1.42 -8.54 -3.20
C PRO A 194 -2.31 -8.71 -4.44
N PRO A 195 -2.48 -9.94 -4.98
CA PRO A 195 -3.32 -10.20 -6.14
C PRO A 195 -4.77 -9.70 -5.97
N ASP A 196 -5.33 -9.85 -4.77
CA ASP A 196 -6.69 -9.38 -4.46
C ASP A 196 -6.83 -7.86 -4.62
N LYS A 197 -5.82 -7.11 -4.15
CA LYS A 197 -5.80 -5.65 -4.27
C LYS A 197 -5.53 -5.19 -5.70
N ILE A 198 -4.71 -5.94 -6.45
CA ILE A 198 -4.45 -5.67 -7.85
C ILE A 198 -5.74 -5.85 -8.66
N ALA A 199 -6.49 -6.93 -8.47
CA ALA A 199 -7.74 -7.16 -9.19
C ALA A 199 -8.76 -6.02 -8.98
N ILE A 200 -8.90 -5.53 -7.73
CA ILE A 200 -9.78 -4.39 -7.43
C ILE A 200 -9.23 -3.10 -8.07
N ALA A 201 -7.92 -2.89 -8.04
CA ALA A 201 -7.30 -1.73 -8.67
C ALA A 201 -7.48 -1.73 -10.19
N GLU A 202 -7.45 -2.89 -10.85
CA GLU A 202 -7.72 -3.01 -12.28
C GLU A 202 -9.14 -2.60 -12.65
N GLN A 203 -10.13 -3.10 -11.90
CA GLN A 203 -11.53 -2.70 -12.11
C GLN A 203 -11.72 -1.18 -11.92
N LEU A 204 -11.01 -0.60 -10.96
CA LEU A 204 -11.01 0.85 -10.77
C LEU A 204 -10.36 1.57 -11.96
N ILE A 205 -9.21 1.08 -12.43
CA ILE A 205 -8.50 1.64 -13.57
C ILE A 205 -9.40 1.61 -14.82
N GLU A 206 -10.08 0.50 -15.08
CA GLU A 206 -11.00 0.36 -16.23
C GLU A 206 -12.15 1.38 -16.16
N LYS A 207 -12.72 1.61 -14.98
CA LYS A 207 -13.74 2.65 -14.76
C LYS A 207 -13.21 4.07 -14.91
N LEU A 208 -11.92 4.29 -14.63
CA LEU A 208 -11.27 5.61 -14.75
C LEU A 208 -10.73 5.88 -16.15
N ASP A 209 -10.41 4.84 -16.94
CA ASP A 209 -9.92 4.93 -18.31
C ASP A 209 -11.06 5.05 -19.33
N VAL A 210 -12.06 5.86 -19.01
CA VAL A 210 -13.13 6.22 -19.94
C VAL A 210 -12.64 7.31 -20.89
N PRO A 211 -13.07 7.31 -22.17
CA PRO A 211 -12.82 8.42 -23.06
C PRO A 211 -13.38 9.67 -22.40
N LYS A 212 -12.49 10.58 -21.99
CA LYS A 212 -12.91 11.91 -21.58
C LYS A 212 -13.66 12.49 -22.78
N GLY A 213 -14.96 12.72 -22.62
CA GLY A 213 -15.65 13.68 -23.47
C GLY A 213 -14.79 14.94 -23.54
N ILE A 214 -14.70 15.52 -24.73
CA ILE A 214 -13.81 16.63 -25.12
C ILE A 214 -13.48 17.49 -23.89
N THR A 215 -12.18 17.55 -23.56
CA THR A 215 -11.65 18.25 -22.36
C THR A 215 -11.72 19.77 -22.56
N GLY A 216 -12.94 20.26 -22.69
CA GLY A 216 -13.33 21.64 -22.98
C GLY A 216 -14.82 21.87 -22.77
N GLY A 217 -15.57 20.84 -22.34
CA GLY A 217 -17.02 20.92 -22.36
C GLY A 217 -17.58 20.65 -23.75
N GLU A 218 -18.90 20.59 -23.85
CA GLU A 218 -19.56 20.46 -25.14
C GLU A 218 -19.30 21.74 -25.95
N MET A 219 -18.87 21.61 -27.21
CA MET A 219 -18.67 22.74 -28.10
C MET A 219 -19.91 22.91 -28.98
N ARG A 220 -20.62 24.02 -28.82
CA ARG A 220 -21.76 24.37 -29.69
C ARG A 220 -21.47 25.66 -30.45
N VAL A 221 -21.86 25.68 -31.71
CA VAL A 221 -21.70 26.83 -32.61
C VAL A 221 -23.08 27.41 -32.87
N PHE A 222 -23.30 28.66 -32.49
CA PHE A 222 -24.55 29.38 -32.69
C PHE A 222 -24.37 30.41 -33.80
N LYS A 223 -25.26 30.38 -34.79
CA LYS A 223 -25.32 31.42 -35.84
C LYS A 223 -26.32 32.48 -35.41
N LEU A 224 -25.87 33.73 -35.34
CA LEU A 224 -26.69 34.87 -34.93
C LEU A 224 -27.43 35.45 -36.14
N LYS A 225 -28.65 35.93 -35.93
CA LYS A 225 -29.48 36.53 -36.99
C LYS A 225 -29.50 38.06 -36.95
N ASN A 226 -29.59 38.65 -35.77
CA ASN A 226 -29.85 40.08 -35.60
C ASN A 226 -28.71 40.80 -34.86
N ALA A 227 -28.10 40.14 -33.88
CA ALA A 227 -27.03 40.71 -33.06
C ALA A 227 -25.64 40.43 -33.65
N ARG A 228 -24.66 41.27 -33.29
CA ARG A 228 -23.24 41.10 -33.66
C ARG A 228 -22.54 40.15 -32.69
N ALA A 229 -21.81 39.17 -33.22
CA ALA A 229 -21.07 38.17 -32.45
C ALA A 229 -20.09 38.76 -31.44
N GLU A 230 -19.45 39.89 -31.78
CA GLU A 230 -18.50 40.56 -30.88
C GLU A 230 -19.16 41.15 -29.64
N ASP A 231 -20.32 41.79 -29.82
CA ASP A 231 -21.04 42.46 -28.74
C ASP A 231 -21.71 41.43 -27.81
N LEU A 232 -22.28 40.37 -28.39
CA LEU A 232 -22.84 39.27 -27.61
C LEU A 232 -21.77 38.49 -26.86
N THR A 233 -20.60 38.25 -27.46
CA THR A 233 -19.53 37.52 -26.79
C THR A 233 -19.06 38.25 -25.53
N LYS A 234 -18.92 39.59 -25.57
CA LYS A 234 -18.56 40.40 -24.39
C LYS A 234 -19.64 40.34 -23.29
N THR A 235 -20.91 40.42 -23.67
CA THR A 235 -22.04 40.37 -22.74
C THR A 235 -22.17 38.98 -22.10
N VAL A 236 -22.15 37.92 -22.90
CA VAL A 236 -22.22 36.52 -22.45
C VAL A 236 -21.00 36.17 -21.60
N GLN A 237 -19.80 36.62 -22.00
CA GLN A 237 -18.60 36.42 -21.21
C GLN A 237 -18.67 37.17 -19.87
N SER A 238 -19.32 38.32 -19.79
CA SER A 238 -19.45 39.08 -18.55
C SER A 238 -20.51 38.52 -17.60
N MET A 239 -21.56 37.90 -18.13
CA MET A 239 -22.64 37.28 -17.34
C MET A 239 -22.31 35.84 -16.90
N ILE A 240 -21.65 35.06 -17.77
CA ILE A 240 -21.37 33.63 -17.52
C ILE A 240 -19.94 33.40 -17.02
N ALA A 241 -19.05 34.41 -17.06
CA ALA A 241 -17.74 34.26 -16.44
C ALA A 241 -17.90 33.90 -14.96
N PRO A 242 -17.41 32.72 -14.52
CA PRO A 242 -17.50 32.34 -13.14
C PRO A 242 -16.69 33.35 -12.31
N ARG A 243 -17.23 33.74 -11.14
CA ARG A 243 -16.48 34.44 -10.08
C ARG A 243 -15.17 33.70 -9.88
N ARG A 244 -14.07 34.29 -10.36
CA ARG A 244 -12.73 33.72 -10.35
C ARG A 244 -12.30 33.44 -8.91
N THR A 245 -12.52 32.22 -8.43
CA THR A 245 -11.84 31.73 -7.23
C THR A 245 -10.57 31.02 -7.68
N ALA A 246 -9.44 31.38 -7.07
CA ALA A 246 -8.10 31.00 -7.51
C ALA A 246 -7.74 29.51 -7.36
N ARG A 247 -8.72 28.61 -7.17
CA ARG A 247 -8.50 27.20 -6.84
C ARG A 247 -8.85 26.20 -7.95
N ASP A 248 -9.63 26.62 -8.95
CA ASP A 248 -10.11 25.76 -10.03
C ASP A 248 -9.51 26.17 -11.38
N ARG A 249 -8.23 25.86 -11.59
CA ARG A 249 -7.54 26.08 -12.88
C ARG A 249 -7.70 24.93 -13.88
N GLU A 250 -8.23 23.79 -13.44
CA GLU A 250 -8.25 22.53 -14.21
C GLU A 250 -9.66 21.99 -14.52
N THR A 251 -10.71 22.56 -13.94
CA THR A 251 -12.11 22.27 -14.30
C THR A 251 -12.51 23.12 -15.51
N ALA A 252 -13.19 22.48 -16.47
CA ALA A 252 -13.54 22.99 -17.79
C ALA A 252 -13.88 24.49 -17.79
N GLN A 253 -12.94 25.30 -18.30
CA GLN A 253 -13.12 26.74 -18.42
C GLN A 253 -14.20 27.00 -19.48
N PHE A 254 -15.30 27.63 -19.08
CA PHE A 254 -16.26 28.18 -20.03
C PHE A 254 -15.56 29.24 -20.87
N ARG A 255 -15.40 28.97 -22.17
CA ARG A 255 -14.81 29.87 -23.14
C ARG A 255 -15.84 30.21 -24.19
N VAL A 256 -15.96 31.51 -24.46
CA VAL A 256 -16.78 32.07 -25.53
C VAL A 256 -15.84 32.76 -26.52
N ALA A 257 -15.97 32.43 -27.80
CA ALA A 257 -15.24 33.06 -28.88
C ALA A 257 -16.21 33.56 -29.96
N ALA A 258 -16.00 34.81 -30.40
CA ALA A 258 -16.72 35.39 -31.54
C ALA A 258 -16.00 35.05 -32.84
N GLU A 259 -16.75 34.68 -33.87
CA GLU A 259 -16.28 34.61 -35.25
C GLU A 259 -16.96 35.73 -36.06
N PRO A 260 -16.28 36.88 -36.26
CA PRO A 260 -16.90 38.08 -36.85
C PRO A 260 -17.23 37.91 -38.34
N VAL A 261 -16.49 37.05 -39.06
CA VAL A 261 -16.67 36.85 -40.51
C VAL A 261 -18.01 36.19 -40.85
N THR A 262 -18.44 35.21 -40.04
CA THR A 262 -19.68 34.46 -40.28
C THR A 262 -20.80 34.80 -39.28
N ASN A 263 -20.55 35.80 -38.43
CA ASN A 263 -21.41 36.21 -37.33
C ASN A 263 -21.86 35.03 -36.44
N ARG A 264 -20.88 34.24 -35.99
CA ARG A 264 -21.09 33.05 -35.15
C ARG A 264 -20.49 33.24 -33.77
N VAL A 265 -21.12 32.62 -32.77
CA VAL A 265 -20.60 32.51 -31.41
C VAL A 265 -20.30 31.05 -31.12
N ILE A 266 -19.07 30.81 -30.70
CA ILE A 266 -18.56 29.50 -30.33
C ILE A 266 -18.50 29.46 -28.80
N ILE A 267 -19.17 28.48 -28.20
CA ILE A 267 -19.16 28.27 -26.76
C ILE A 267 -18.58 26.89 -26.48
N SER A 268 -17.69 26.81 -25.51
CA SER A 268 -17.15 25.56 -24.98
C SER A 268 -17.20 25.61 -23.46
N GLY A 269 -17.91 24.68 -22.82
CA GLY A 269 -18.03 24.65 -21.37
C GLY A 269 -18.87 23.48 -20.82
N PRO A 270 -18.95 23.34 -19.48
CA PRO A 270 -19.75 22.32 -18.82
C PRO A 270 -21.21 22.34 -19.30
N VAL A 271 -21.85 21.17 -19.45
CA VAL A 271 -23.24 21.04 -19.95
C VAL A 271 -24.21 21.96 -19.19
N ASP A 272 -24.06 22.06 -17.87
CA ASP A 272 -24.88 22.93 -17.02
C ASP A 272 -24.83 24.42 -17.43
N GLN A 273 -23.67 24.91 -17.87
CA GLN A 273 -23.47 26.29 -18.31
C GLN A 273 -23.82 26.49 -19.79
N MET A 274 -23.84 25.42 -20.58
CA MET A 274 -24.19 25.47 -22.00
C MET A 274 -25.68 25.74 -22.20
N ASP A 275 -26.56 25.10 -21.42
CA ASP A 275 -28.00 25.28 -21.51
C ASP A 275 -28.43 26.69 -21.09
N GLU A 276 -27.76 27.27 -20.09
CA GLU A 276 -27.98 28.66 -19.65
C GLU A 276 -27.48 29.67 -20.70
N ALA A 277 -26.28 29.43 -21.26
CA ALA A 277 -25.72 30.27 -22.32
C ALA A 277 -26.58 30.27 -23.60
N GLU A 278 -27.16 29.13 -23.96
CA GLU A 278 -28.02 29.01 -25.14
C GLU A 278 -29.30 29.85 -25.01
N LYS A 279 -29.96 29.82 -23.84
CA LYS A 279 -31.15 30.64 -23.58
C LYS A 279 -30.83 32.13 -23.65
N LEU A 280 -29.74 32.54 -23.00
CA LEU A 280 -29.26 33.92 -23.00
C LEU A 280 -28.94 34.42 -24.41
N ILE A 281 -28.27 33.62 -25.23
CA ILE A 281 -27.93 34.02 -26.60
C ILE A 281 -29.18 34.19 -27.46
N ARG A 282 -30.19 33.32 -27.31
CA ARG A 282 -31.45 33.46 -28.06
C ARG A 282 -32.22 34.71 -27.63
N GLU A 283 -32.34 34.95 -26.33
CA GLU A 283 -33.03 36.14 -25.80
C GLU A 283 -32.35 37.44 -26.22
N LEU A 284 -31.02 37.49 -26.20
CA LEU A 284 -30.25 38.66 -26.63
C LEU A 284 -30.26 38.87 -28.15
N ASP A 285 -30.28 37.81 -28.96
CA ASP A 285 -30.43 37.91 -30.43
C ASP A 285 -31.85 38.33 -30.83
N GLU A 286 -32.89 37.95 -30.07
CA GLU A 286 -34.26 38.44 -30.25
C GLU A 286 -34.43 39.88 -29.77
N GLY A 287 -33.91 40.25 -28.61
CA GLY A 287 -33.97 41.61 -28.07
C GLY A 287 -33.25 42.65 -28.94
N ALA A 288 -32.18 42.26 -29.63
CA ALA A 288 -31.49 43.11 -30.60
C ALA A 288 -32.36 43.47 -31.81
N SER A 289 -33.34 42.65 -32.17
CA SER A 289 -34.29 42.97 -33.26
C SER A 289 -35.21 44.15 -32.91
N ILE A 290 -35.59 44.26 -31.63
CA ILE A 290 -36.48 45.32 -31.13
C ILE A 290 -35.74 46.66 -31.08
N ALA A 291 -34.46 46.64 -30.68
CA ALA A 291 -33.61 47.84 -30.66
C ALA A 291 -33.28 48.36 -32.06
N SER A 292 -33.10 47.47 -33.05
CA SER A 292 -32.82 47.87 -34.43
C SER A 292 -34.04 48.43 -35.19
N GLY A 293 -35.26 48.26 -34.67
CA GLY A 293 -36.49 48.76 -35.28
C GLY A 293 -37.00 50.10 -34.72
N ALA A 294 -36.32 50.69 -33.74
CA ALA A 294 -36.77 51.89 -33.04
C ALA A 294 -36.11 53.20 -33.51
N GLU A 295 -35.33 53.17 -34.59
CA GLU A 295 -34.72 54.37 -35.17
C GLU A 295 -35.27 54.59 -36.59
N ILE A 296 -35.63 55.85 -36.87
CA ILE A 296 -36.24 56.42 -38.09
C ILE A 296 -37.78 56.57 -38.04
N VAL A 297 -38.25 57.73 -37.56
CA VAL A 297 -39.08 58.64 -38.36
C VAL A 297 -38.67 60.09 -37.99
N PRO A 298 -38.37 60.97 -38.96
CA PRO A 298 -37.89 62.35 -38.75
C PRO A 298 -38.91 63.31 -38.13
#